data_AF-A0A834C1U9-F1
#
_entry.id   AF-A0A834C1U9-F1
#
_cell.length_a   1.000
_cell.length_b   1.000
_cell.length_c   1.000
_cell.angle_alpha   90.00
_cell.angle_beta   90.00
_cell.angle_gamma   90.00
#
_symmetry.space_group_name_H-M   'P 1'
#
loop_
_entity.id
_entity.type
_entity.pdbx_description
1 polymer ?
#
loop_
_entity_poly.entity_id
_entity_poly.type
_entity_poly.pdbx_seq_one_letter_code
_entity_poly.pdbx_strand_id
1 'polypeptide(L)'
;MEYSWAQAVAALMIIGLILLIIAFIVAVVAMCRVDTGAMIATAVFLAIVVIFQIIALIIYPVNFNERIFEGQYYYTWAYGFGWGATILSLGCSILFCCLPKYEAELNGDEKIKYIYQSQ
;
A
#
# COMPACT_ATOMS: atom_id res chain seq x y z
N MET A 1 9.74 -18.22 -18.89
CA MET A 1 8.58 -17.34 -19.13
C MET A 1 8.69 -16.83 -20.54
N GLU A 2 7.88 -17.31 -21.49
CA GLU A 2 7.96 -16.89 -22.90
C GLU A 2 7.23 -15.57 -23.21
N TYR A 3 6.38 -15.09 -22.30
CA TYR A 3 5.56 -13.90 -22.52
C TYR A 3 6.19 -12.66 -21.87
N SER A 4 6.57 -11.68 -22.69
CA SER A 4 7.22 -10.44 -22.25
C SER A 4 6.35 -9.63 -21.28
N TRP A 5 5.02 -9.61 -21.48
CA TRP A 5 4.08 -8.96 -20.55
C TRP A 5 4.07 -9.64 -19.17
N ALA A 6 4.18 -10.97 -19.12
CA ALA A 6 4.16 -11.72 -17.85
C ALA A 6 5.45 -11.48 -17.06
N GLN A 7 6.58 -11.37 -17.77
CA GLN A 7 7.85 -10.94 -17.16
C GLN A 7 7.76 -9.53 -16.59
N ALA A 8 7.13 -8.59 -17.32
CA ALA A 8 6.92 -7.23 -16.84
C ALA A 8 6.02 -7.18 -15.60
N VAL A 9 4.90 -7.92 -15.58
CA VAL A 9 4.02 -8.05 -14.41
C VAL A 9 4.79 -8.60 -13.21
N ALA A 10 5.57 -9.67 -13.41
CA ALA A 10 6.38 -10.26 -12.35
C ALA A 10 7.42 -9.26 -11.80
N ALA A 11 8.10 -8.53 -12.68
CA ALA A 11 9.07 -7.50 -12.29
C ALA A 11 8.40 -6.38 -11.46
N LEU A 12 7.26 -5.86 -11.91
CA LEU A 12 6.50 -4.84 -11.19
C LEU A 12 6.07 -5.32 -9.80
N MET A 13 5.61 -6.56 -9.69
CA MET A 13 5.22 -7.15 -8.40
C MET A 13 6.40 -7.34 -7.45
N ILE A 14 7.56 -7.77 -7.95
CA ILE A 14 8.78 -7.92 -7.15
C ILE A 14 9.29 -6.56 -6.67
N ILE A 15 9.35 -5.57 -7.55
CA ILE A 15 9.75 -4.19 -7.19
C ILE A 15 8.77 -3.61 -6.16
N GLY A 16 7.47 -3.77 -6.38
CA GLY A 16 6.43 -3.37 -5.44
C GLY A 16 6.57 -4.05 -4.06
N LEU A 17 6.91 -5.34 -4.02
CA LEU A 17 7.15 -6.07 -2.77
C LEU A 17 8.37 -5.55 -2.01
N ILE A 18 9.48 -5.30 -2.71
CA ILE A 18 10.69 -4.75 -2.09
C ILE A 18 10.40 -3.38 -1.48
N LEU A 19 9.71 -2.51 -2.23
CA LEU A 19 9.30 -1.19 -1.73
C LEU A 19 8.33 -1.29 -0.55
N LEU A 20 7.42 -2.28 -0.55
CA LEU A 20 6.51 -2.52 0.56
C LEU A 20 7.27 -2.92 1.84
N ILE A 21 8.29 -3.78 1.72
CA ILE A 21 9.14 -4.16 2.86
C ILE A 21 9.89 -2.94 3.41
N ILE A 22 10.42 -2.09 2.54
CA ILE A 22 11.07 -0.83 2.94
C ILE A 22 10.07 0.07 3.65
N ALA A 23 8.88 0.28 3.07
CA ALA A 23 7.82 1.09 3.67
C ALA A 23 7.42 0.55 5.05
N PHE A 24 7.34 -0.76 5.23
CA PHE A 24 7.04 -1.39 6.51
C PHE A 24 8.11 -1.10 7.56
N ILE A 25 9.39 -1.19 7.22
CA ILE A 25 10.49 -0.87 8.15
C ILE A 25 10.44 0.61 8.55
N VAL A 26 10.24 1.51 7.58
CA VAL A 26 10.12 2.95 7.84
C VAL A 26 8.89 3.24 8.71
N ALA A 27 7.76 2.58 8.47
CA ALA A 27 6.54 2.70 9.27
C ALA A 27 6.79 2.36 10.75
N VAL A 28 7.50 1.27 11.02
CA VAL A 28 7.85 0.86 12.39
C VAL A 28 8.71 1.92 13.07
N VAL A 29 9.75 2.41 12.39
CA VAL A 29 10.63 3.46 12.93
C VAL A 29 9.85 4.77 13.18
N ALA A 30 8.98 5.15 12.25
CA ALA A 30 8.14 6.34 12.35
C ALA A 30 7.23 6.28 13.58
N MET A 31 6.60 5.14 13.84
CA MET A 31 5.72 4.95 14.99
C MET A 31 6.48 4.86 16.31
N CYS A 32 7.66 4.24 16.35
CA CYS A 32 8.45 4.16 17.58
C CYS A 32 9.00 5.52 18.05
N ARG A 33 9.20 6.47 17.13
CA ARG A 33 9.76 7.80 17.42
C ARG A 33 8.75 8.93 17.31
N VAL A 34 7.52 8.62 16.89
CA VAL A 34 6.49 9.60 16.50
C VAL A 34 7.08 10.66 15.56
N ASP A 35 7.86 10.21 14.58
CA ASP A 35 8.53 11.09 13.61
C ASP A 35 7.58 11.36 12.43
N THR A 36 7.02 12.56 12.39
CA THR A 36 6.08 12.99 11.35
C THR A 36 6.69 13.01 9.96
N GLY A 37 8.00 13.26 9.83
CA GLY A 37 8.70 13.17 8.55
C GLY A 37 8.71 11.74 8.01
N ALA A 38 9.03 10.78 8.88
CA ALA A 38 9.05 9.36 8.52
C ALA A 38 7.63 8.79 8.26
N MET A 39 6.59 9.32 8.91
CA MET A 39 5.19 8.98 8.62
C MET A 39 4.79 9.39 7.20
N ILE A 40 5.11 10.62 6.79
CA ILE A 40 4.82 11.11 5.43
C ILE A 40 5.63 10.31 4.39
N ALA A 41 6.91 10.03 4.68
CA ALA A 41 7.73 9.21 3.81
C ALA A 41 7.13 7.81 3.60
N THR A 42 6.65 7.18 4.67
CA THR A 42 5.94 5.89 4.61
C THR A 42 4.71 5.97 3.71
N ALA A 43 3.91 7.04 3.84
CA ALA A 43 2.73 7.25 3.02
C ALA A 43 3.06 7.34 1.52
N VAL A 44 4.12 8.07 1.17
CA VAL A 44 4.60 8.22 -0.21
C VAL A 44 5.12 6.90 -0.76
N PHE A 45 5.91 6.14 0.00
CA PHE A 45 6.37 4.82 -0.42
C PHE A 45 5.20 3.87 -0.68
N LEU A 46 4.20 3.83 0.21
CA LEU A 46 3.00 3.02 0.02
C LEU A 46 2.20 3.45 -1.22
N ALA A 47 2.11 4.76 -1.51
CA ALA A 47 1.46 5.25 -2.73
C ALA A 47 2.18 4.76 -4.00
N ILE A 48 3.52 4.77 -4.00
CA ILE A 48 4.33 4.25 -5.12
C ILE A 48 4.12 2.74 -5.29
N VAL A 49 4.08 1.97 -4.18
CA VAL A 49 3.76 0.54 -4.21
C VAL A 49 2.41 0.28 -4.85
N VAL A 50 1.39 1.05 -4.47
CA VAL A 50 0.03 0.95 -5.03
C VAL A 50 0.04 1.20 -6.54
N ILE A 51 0.78 2.20 -7.02
CA ILE A 51 0.90 2.47 -8.46
C ILE A 51 1.46 1.26 -9.20
N PHE A 52 2.56 0.67 -8.73
CA PHE A 52 3.14 -0.51 -9.38
C PHE A 52 2.20 -1.72 -9.35
N GLN A 53 1.53 -1.96 -8.21
CA GLN A 53 0.59 -3.07 -8.09
C GLN A 53 -0.64 -2.89 -8.99
N ILE A 54 -1.22 -1.68 -9.07
CA ILE A 54 -2.35 -1.40 -9.97
C ILE A 54 -1.95 -1.64 -11.43
N ILE A 55 -0.80 -1.14 -11.86
CA ILE A 55 -0.32 -1.35 -13.23
C ILE A 55 -0.17 -2.86 -13.50
N ALA A 56 0.46 -3.61 -12.60
CA ALA A 56 0.62 -5.06 -12.74
C ALA A 56 -0.72 -5.81 -12.79
N LEU A 57 -1.66 -5.45 -11.90
CA LEU A 57 -2.98 -6.06 -11.78
C LEU A 57 -3.94 -5.70 -12.93
N ILE A 58 -3.68 -4.63 -13.68
CA ILE A 58 -4.42 -4.30 -14.90
C ILE A 58 -3.79 -4.99 -16.11
N ILE A 59 -2.45 -4.99 -16.24
CA ILE A 59 -1.77 -5.64 -17.37
C ILE A 59 -2.06 -7.14 -17.38
N TYR A 60 -2.08 -7.79 -16.21
CA TYR A 60 -2.33 -9.22 -16.08
C TYR A 60 -3.64 -9.67 -16.75
N PRO A 61 -4.84 -9.19 -16.37
CA PRO A 61 -6.09 -9.61 -16.99
C PRO A 61 -6.23 -9.18 -18.45
N VAL A 62 -5.72 -8.00 -18.82
CA VAL A 62 -5.80 -7.50 -20.21
C VAL A 62 -5.12 -8.47 -21.19
N ASN A 63 -3.99 -9.06 -20.80
CA ASN A 63 -3.26 -10.00 -21.65
C ASN A 63 -3.62 -11.48 -21.38
N PHE A 64 -4.09 -11.80 -20.18
CA PHE A 64 -4.40 -13.18 -19.79
C PHE A 64 -5.81 -13.62 -20.20
N ASN A 65 -6.75 -12.69 -20.38
CA ASN A 65 -8.13 -12.99 -20.77
C ASN A 65 -8.22 -13.79 -22.07
N GLU A 66 -7.37 -13.52 -23.06
CA GLU A 66 -7.35 -14.27 -24.33
C GLU A 66 -7.24 -15.79 -24.11
N ARG A 67 -6.47 -16.20 -23.09
CA ARG A 67 -6.27 -17.62 -22.74
C ARG A 67 -7.38 -18.21 -21.89
N ILE A 68 -8.13 -17.37 -21.18
CA ILE A 68 -9.33 -17.80 -20.47
C ILE A 68 -10.44 -18.12 -21.48
N PHE A 69 -10.56 -17.34 -22.55
CA PHE A 69 -11.53 -17.60 -23.62
C PHE A 69 -11.27 -18.90 -24.38
N GLU A 70 -10.01 -19.35 -24.45
CA GLU A 70 -9.63 -20.67 -24.97
C GLU A 70 -10.01 -21.84 -24.04
N GLY A 71 -10.55 -21.56 -22.85
CA GLY A 71 -11.11 -22.54 -21.92
C GLY A 71 -10.07 -23.34 -21.13
N GLN A 72 -8.79 -23.02 -21.25
CA GLN A 72 -7.70 -23.77 -20.60
C GLN A 72 -7.22 -23.18 -19.26
N TYR A 73 -7.63 -21.94 -18.95
CA TYR A 73 -7.08 -21.19 -17.82
C TYR A 73 -8.15 -20.42 -17.04
N TYR A 74 -7.90 -20.23 -15.74
CA TYR A 74 -8.75 -19.43 -14.84
C TYR A 74 -7.89 -18.52 -13.95
N TYR A 75 -8.49 -17.42 -13.49
CA TYR A 75 -7.88 -16.63 -12.43
C TYR A 75 -7.71 -17.46 -11.18
N THR A 76 -6.49 -17.48 -10.64
CA THR A 76 -6.23 -18.10 -9.35
C THR A 76 -6.60 -17.13 -8.24
N TRP A 77 -6.79 -17.66 -7.02
CA TRP A 77 -6.98 -16.87 -5.80
C TRP A 77 -5.92 -15.78 -5.59
N ALA A 78 -4.70 -15.97 -6.12
CA ALA A 78 -3.59 -15.02 -5.98
C ALA A 78 -3.89 -13.68 -6.67
N TYR A 79 -4.70 -13.67 -7.74
CA TYR A 79 -5.13 -12.42 -8.38
C TYR A 79 -6.02 -11.60 -7.44
N GLY A 80 -6.97 -12.24 -6.77
CA GLY A 80 -7.81 -11.59 -5.75
C GLY A 80 -7.00 -11.13 -4.54
N PHE A 81 -6.02 -11.93 -4.10
CA PHE A 81 -5.08 -11.55 -3.04
C PHE A 81 -4.29 -10.29 -3.42
N GLY A 82 -3.82 -10.19 -4.68
CA GLY A 82 -3.13 -9.01 -5.18
C GLY A 82 -3.98 -7.74 -5.04
N TRP A 83 -5.24 -7.77 -5.48
CA TRP A 83 -6.17 -6.64 -5.30
C TRP A 83 -6.40 -6.29 -3.82
N GLY A 84 -6.59 -7.29 -2.97
CA GLY A 84 -6.75 -7.09 -1.53
C GLY A 84 -5.53 -6.39 -0.91
N ALA A 85 -4.32 -6.84 -1.25
CA ALA A 85 -3.08 -6.22 -0.78
C ALA A 85 -2.94 -4.76 -1.26
N THR A 86 -3.34 -4.46 -2.49
CA THR A 86 -3.30 -3.09 -3.05
C THR A 86 -4.29 -2.16 -2.34
N ILE A 87 -5.53 -2.61 -2.09
CA ILE A 87 -6.53 -1.82 -1.37
C ILE A 87 -6.06 -1.52 0.06
N LEU A 88 -5.52 -2.53 0.76
CA LEU A 88 -4.96 -2.33 2.10
C LEU A 88 -3.78 -1.36 2.09
N SER A 89 -2.87 -1.49 1.12
CA SER A 89 -1.72 -0.59 0.97
C SER A 89 -2.15 0.86 0.71
N LEU A 90 -3.20 1.06 -0.10
CA LEU A 90 -3.80 2.37 -0.33
C LEU A 90 -4.42 2.95 0.93
N GLY A 91 -5.19 2.15 1.68
CA GLY A 91 -5.75 2.55 2.97
C GLY A 91 -4.65 3.01 3.94
N CYS A 92 -3.58 2.22 4.07
CA CYS A 92 -2.43 2.57 4.90
C CYS A 92 -1.74 3.86 4.42
N SER A 93 -1.56 4.05 3.12
CA SER A 93 -0.97 5.29 2.57
C SER A 93 -1.77 6.53 3.00
N ILE A 94 -3.10 6.48 2.90
CA ILE A 94 -3.99 7.58 3.32
C ILE A 94 -3.91 7.80 4.84
N LEU A 95 -3.89 6.73 5.63
CA LEU A 95 -3.78 6.82 7.09
C LEU A 95 -2.46 7.49 7.52
N PHE A 96 -1.33 7.06 6.96
CA PHE A 96 -0.01 7.66 7.25
C PHE A 96 0.10 9.10 6.77
N CYS A 97 -0.60 9.50 5.69
CA CYS A 97 -0.71 10.90 5.28
C CYS A 97 -1.46 11.77 6.30
N CYS A 98 -2.46 11.19 6.99
CA CYS A 98 -3.30 11.91 7.95
C CYS A 98 -2.75 11.90 9.38
N LEU A 99 -1.92 10.91 9.71
CA LEU A 99 -1.35 10.70 11.04
C LEU A 99 -0.61 11.91 11.65
N PRO A 100 0.15 12.71 10.88
CA PRO A 100 0.81 13.92 11.39
C PRO A 100 -0.14 14.94 12.02
N LYS A 101 -1.42 14.96 11.64
CA LYS A 101 -2.42 15.85 12.24
C LYS A 101 -2.72 15.52 13.70
N TYR A 102 -2.40 14.30 14.11
CA TYR A 102 -2.66 13.76 15.44
C TYR A 102 -1.36 13.58 16.23
N GLU A 103 -0.26 14.22 15.83
CA GLU A 103 1.06 14.09 16.49
C GLU A 103 1.01 14.34 18.00
N ALA A 104 0.28 15.37 18.45
CA ALA A 104 0.14 15.68 19.88
C ALA A 104 -0.63 14.59 20.66
N GLU A 105 -1.63 13.96 20.02
CA GLU A 105 -2.36 12.83 20.60
C GLU A 105 -1.47 11.58 20.65
N LEU A 106 -0.64 11.37 19.62
CA LEU A 106 0.29 10.24 19.52
C LEU A 106 1.45 10.34 20.53
N ASN A 107 1.94 11.55 20.80
CA ASN A 107 2.94 11.82 21.84
C ASN A 107 2.34 11.79 23.25
N GLY A 108 1.02 11.80 23.39
CA GLY A 108 0.34 11.88 24.70
C GLY A 108 0.42 13.27 25.34
N ASP A 109 0.76 14.30 24.57
CA ASP A 109 0.87 15.69 25.01
C ASP A 109 -0.50 16.41 25.03
N GLU A 110 -1.56 15.75 24.54
CA GLU A 110 -2.88 16.37 24.47
C GLU A 110 -3.47 16.61 25.87
N LYS A 111 -3.83 17.87 26.15
CA LYS A 111 -4.55 18.20 27.39
C LYS A 111 -5.93 17.56 27.35
N ILE A 112 -6.36 17.01 28.50
CA ILE A 112 -7.71 16.44 28.67
C ILE A 112 -8.76 17.45 28.17
N LYS A 113 -9.49 17.09 27.10
CA LYS A 113 -10.64 17.85 26.63
C LYS A 113 -11.78 17.69 27.63
N TYR A 114 -11.92 18.64 28.53
CA TYR A 114 -13.05 18.67 29.46
C TYR A 114 -14.34 19.01 28.70
N ILE A 115 -15.39 18.20 28.89
CA ILE A 115 -16.71 18.36 28.25
C ILE A 115 -17.38 19.69 28.66
N TYR A 116 -16.94 20.29 29.77
CA TYR A 116 -17.40 21.58 30.24
C TYR A 116 -16.24 22.56 30.27
N GLN A 117 -16.17 23.46 29.28
CA GLN A 117 -15.47 24.74 29.47
C GLN A 117 -16.48 25.69 30.12
N SER A 118 -16.31 25.96 31.42
CA SER A 118 -17.05 27.05 32.07
C SER A 118 -16.63 28.36 31.41
N GLN A 119 -17.59 29.05 30.79
CA GLN A 119 -17.43 30.40 30.25
C GLN A 119 -16.92 31.39 31.31
#